data_AF-Q9XY41-F1
#
_entry.id   AF-Q9XY41-F1
#
_cell.length_a   1.000
_cell.length_b   1.000
_cell.length_c   1.000
_cell.angle_alpha   90.00
_cell.angle_beta   90.00
_cell.angle_gamma   90.00
#
_symmetry.space_group_name_H-M   'P 1'
#
loop_
_entity.id
_entity.type
_entity.pdbx_description
1 polymer ?
#
loop_
_entity_poly.entity_id
_entity_poly.type
_entity_poly.pdbx_seq_one_letter_code
_entity_poly.pdbx_strand_id
1 'polypeptide(L)'
;IAPVFILMEDVIIKRMINIIGWENGDGIFSPGGSINNLYSVMLARHKVMPDVKHNGLRGFQQLVMFQSKQAHYSNKRPAAILGIGLNNCIDIDVDERGHMKPGDLELKILQSKLEGKVPFYVTATAGTTVRGAFDEIIKISEVCKKYGIWLHVDAAWGGAVMMSQKHRHLVAGIEMSDSL
;
A
#
# COMPACT_ATOMS: atom_id res chain seq x y z
N ILE A 1 -1.90 28.24 -14.15
CA ILE A 1 -2.15 28.38 -12.69
C ILE A 1 -3.66 28.33 -12.48
N ALA A 2 -4.14 27.50 -11.57
CA ALA A 2 -5.55 27.17 -11.39
C ALA A 2 -5.99 27.41 -9.94
N PRO A 3 -6.15 28.68 -9.51
CA PRO A 3 -6.22 29.04 -8.09
C PRO A 3 -7.43 28.41 -7.38
N VAL A 4 -8.58 28.34 -8.04
CA VAL A 4 -9.79 27.73 -7.47
C VAL A 4 -9.62 26.22 -7.29
N PHE A 5 -9.08 25.52 -8.30
CA PHE A 5 -8.94 24.06 -8.26
C PHE A 5 -7.88 23.60 -7.25
N ILE A 6 -6.83 24.39 -7.01
CA ILE A 6 -5.84 24.11 -5.96
C ILE A 6 -6.50 24.13 -4.57
N LEU A 7 -7.34 25.14 -4.29
CA LEU A 7 -8.06 25.23 -3.01
C LEU A 7 -9.10 24.11 -2.86
N MET A 8 -9.79 23.76 -3.95
CA MET A 8 -10.74 22.63 -3.93
C MET A 8 -10.03 21.31 -3.64
N GLU A 9 -8.90 21.06 -4.28
CA GLU A 9 -8.09 19.85 -4.05
C GLU A 9 -7.63 19.75 -2.59
N ASP A 10 -7.09 20.83 -2.01
CA ASP A 10 -6.68 20.89 -0.60
C ASP A 10 -7.85 20.56 0.36
N VAL A 11 -9.03 21.13 0.13
CA VAL A 11 -10.21 20.86 0.95
C VAL A 11 -10.64 19.40 0.84
N ILE A 12 -10.65 18.82 -0.37
CA ILE A 12 -11.05 17.43 -0.57
C ILE A 12 -10.05 16.47 0.06
N ILE A 13 -8.74 16.69 -0.12
CA ILE A 13 -7.69 15.87 0.48
C ILE A 13 -7.81 15.89 2.00
N LYS A 14 -7.92 17.07 2.61
CA LYS A 14 -8.14 17.20 4.07
C LYS A 14 -9.40 16.47 4.51
N ARG A 15 -10.48 16.53 3.73
CA ARG A 15 -11.71 15.80 4.06
C ARG A 15 -11.51 14.29 4.00
N MET A 16 -10.79 13.79 3.00
CA MET A 16 -10.47 12.37 2.86
C MET A 16 -9.57 11.87 3.99
N ILE A 17 -8.52 12.61 4.36
CA ILE A 17 -7.64 12.31 5.51
C ILE A 17 -8.47 12.13 6.79
N ASN A 18 -9.41 13.05 7.05
CA ASN A 18 -10.32 12.95 8.18
C ASN A 18 -11.26 11.73 8.12
N ILE A 19 -11.73 11.35 6.92
CA ILE A 19 -12.59 10.17 6.73
C ILE A 19 -11.81 8.88 7.02
N ILE A 20 -10.54 8.82 6.61
CA ILE A 20 -9.64 7.70 6.88
C ILE A 20 -9.39 7.56 8.39
N GLY A 21 -9.38 8.68 9.12
CA GLY A 21 -9.11 8.73 10.56
C GLY A 21 -7.69 9.17 10.90
N TRP A 22 -6.98 9.79 9.96
CA TRP A 22 -5.66 10.38 10.19
C TRP A 22 -5.78 11.80 10.77
N GLU A 23 -4.89 12.14 11.70
CA GLU A 23 -4.80 13.50 12.26
C GLU A 23 -4.12 14.48 11.30
N ASN A 24 -3.08 14.01 10.62
CA ASN A 24 -2.28 14.76 9.65
C ASN A 24 -2.00 13.89 8.44
N GLY A 25 -1.82 14.50 7.28
CA GLY A 25 -1.49 13.79 6.05
C GLY A 25 -1.27 14.74 4.88
N ASP A 26 -0.93 14.15 3.75
CA ASP A 26 -0.77 14.84 2.47
C ASP A 26 -1.37 13.95 1.36
N GLY A 27 -1.63 14.52 0.19
CA GLY A 27 -2.24 13.79 -0.91
C GLY A 27 -2.16 14.53 -2.23
N ILE A 28 -2.45 13.80 -3.30
CA ILE A 28 -2.58 14.37 -4.65
C ILE A 28 -3.58 13.51 -5.44
N PHE A 29 -4.35 14.13 -6.33
CA PHE A 29 -5.10 13.37 -7.32
C PHE A 29 -4.16 12.88 -8.43
N SER A 30 -4.30 11.62 -8.80
CA SER A 30 -3.56 11.05 -9.93
C SER A 30 -4.52 10.58 -11.03
N PRO A 31 -4.04 10.43 -12.28
CA PRO A 31 -4.84 9.90 -13.38
C PRO A 31 -5.01 8.37 -13.25
N GLY A 32 -5.74 7.95 -12.21
CA GLY A 32 -6.16 6.57 -11.95
C GLY A 32 -5.40 5.86 -10.82
N GLY A 33 -6.07 4.90 -10.17
CA GLY A 33 -5.53 4.18 -9.00
C GLY A 33 -4.20 3.44 -9.26
N SER A 34 -3.93 3.03 -10.49
CA SER A 34 -2.62 2.44 -10.83
C SER A 34 -1.45 3.41 -10.65
N ILE A 35 -1.66 4.72 -10.84
CA ILE A 35 -0.62 5.73 -10.57
C ILE A 35 -0.54 6.05 -9.08
N ASN A 36 -1.65 6.00 -8.34
CA ASN A 36 -1.60 6.06 -6.87
C ASN A 36 -0.73 4.93 -6.30
N ASN A 37 -0.93 3.70 -6.77
CA ASN A 37 -0.15 2.54 -6.32
C ASN A 37 1.34 2.65 -6.73
N LEU A 38 1.64 3.39 -7.80
CA LEU A 38 3.02 3.74 -8.14
C LEU A 38 3.61 4.77 -7.17
N TYR A 39 2.83 5.80 -6.81
CA TYR A 39 3.28 6.81 -5.86
C TYR A 39 3.50 6.25 -4.46
N SER A 40 2.64 5.36 -3.97
CA SER A 40 2.82 4.73 -2.65
C SER A 40 4.13 3.92 -2.57
N VAL A 41 4.44 3.11 -3.59
CA VAL A 41 5.72 2.38 -3.67
C VAL A 41 6.90 3.34 -3.78
N MET A 42 6.77 4.42 -4.55
CA MET A 42 7.82 5.43 -4.69
C MET A 42 8.11 6.14 -3.36
N LEU A 43 7.08 6.50 -2.60
CA LEU A 43 7.19 7.12 -1.28
C LEU A 43 7.83 6.17 -0.26
N ALA A 44 7.36 4.92 -0.21
CA ALA A 44 7.93 3.89 0.67
C ALA A 44 9.42 3.64 0.37
N ARG A 45 9.79 3.56 -0.92
CA ARG A 45 11.19 3.44 -1.34
C ARG A 45 12.00 4.66 -0.90
N HIS A 46 11.47 5.87 -1.09
CA HIS A 46 12.17 7.09 -0.69
C HIS A 46 12.36 7.17 0.83
N LYS A 47 11.40 6.68 1.61
CA LYS A 47 11.48 6.60 3.07
C LYS A 47 12.61 5.70 3.56
N VAL A 48 12.83 4.55 2.90
CA VAL A 48 13.85 3.56 3.30
C VAL A 48 15.20 3.82 2.65
N MET A 49 15.23 4.36 1.43
CA MET A 49 16.44 4.62 0.64
C MET A 49 16.35 6.00 -0.05
N PRO A 50 16.50 7.12 0.67
CA PRO A 50 16.34 8.46 0.10
C PRO A 50 17.37 8.75 -1.00
N ASP A 51 18.59 8.21 -0.86
CA ASP A 51 19.72 8.42 -1.78
C ASP A 51 19.49 7.86 -3.18
N VAL A 52 18.57 6.89 -3.34
CA VAL A 52 18.18 6.31 -4.64
C VAL A 52 17.65 7.38 -5.59
N LYS A 53 17.10 8.49 -5.07
CA LYS A 53 16.67 9.64 -5.87
C LYS A 53 17.80 10.23 -6.72
N HIS A 54 19.03 10.22 -6.20
CA HIS A 54 20.19 10.80 -6.86
C HIS A 54 21.11 9.74 -7.48
N ASN A 55 21.30 8.61 -6.79
CA ASN A 55 22.28 7.59 -7.16
C ASN A 55 21.69 6.42 -7.95
N GLY A 56 20.35 6.33 -8.05
CA GLY A 56 19.67 5.16 -8.58
C GLY A 56 19.76 3.94 -7.66
N LEU A 57 19.25 2.79 -8.11
CA LEU A 57 19.20 1.55 -7.31
C LEU A 57 20.47 0.70 -7.38
N ARG A 58 21.41 1.03 -8.27
CA ARG A 58 22.61 0.21 -8.49
C ARG A 58 23.51 0.26 -7.25
N GLY A 59 23.87 -0.92 -6.73
CA GLY A 59 24.72 -1.05 -5.55
C GLY A 59 23.98 -1.03 -4.22
N PHE A 60 22.66 -0.80 -4.22
CA PHE A 60 21.82 -0.97 -3.03
C PHE A 60 21.36 -2.42 -2.86
N GLN A 61 20.96 -2.76 -1.63
CA GLN A 61 20.33 -4.05 -1.33
C GLN A 61 19.02 -4.21 -2.10
N GLN A 62 18.69 -5.45 -2.47
CA GLN A 62 17.46 -5.75 -3.19
C GLN A 62 16.24 -5.46 -2.32
N LEU A 63 15.41 -4.52 -2.76
CA LEU A 63 14.13 -4.20 -2.14
C LEU A 63 13.09 -5.26 -2.48
N VAL A 64 12.25 -5.63 -1.51
CA VAL A 64 11.15 -6.59 -1.67
C VAL A 64 9.85 -5.98 -1.20
N MET A 65 8.82 -6.13 -2.04
CA MET A 65 7.45 -5.71 -1.75
C MET A 65 6.50 -6.90 -1.73
N PHE A 66 5.43 -6.80 -0.94
CA PHE A 66 4.46 -7.87 -0.75
C PHE A 66 3.06 -7.38 -1.10
N GLN A 67 2.25 -8.26 -1.69
CA GLN A 67 0.86 -7.96 -2.02
C GLN A 67 0.00 -9.22 -1.92
N SER A 68 -1.32 -9.06 -1.81
CA SER A 68 -2.23 -10.20 -1.88
C SER A 68 -2.14 -10.87 -3.24
N LYS A 69 -2.19 -12.21 -3.28
CA LYS A 69 -2.28 -12.97 -4.54
C LYS A 69 -3.53 -12.62 -5.37
N GLN A 70 -4.56 -12.05 -4.73
CA GLN A 70 -5.77 -11.55 -5.38
C GLN A 70 -5.78 -10.01 -5.57
N ALA A 71 -4.66 -9.34 -5.32
CA ALA A 71 -4.52 -7.91 -5.55
C ALA A 71 -4.67 -7.57 -7.05
N HIS A 72 -5.03 -6.32 -7.33
CA HIS A 72 -5.14 -5.85 -8.70
C HIS A 72 -3.79 -5.98 -9.42
N TYR A 73 -3.82 -6.41 -10.68
CA TYR A 73 -2.59 -6.68 -11.45
C TYR A 73 -1.68 -5.45 -11.57
N SER A 74 -2.22 -4.23 -11.40
CA SER A 74 -1.40 -3.00 -11.42
C SER A 74 -0.40 -2.95 -10.28
N ASN A 75 -0.60 -3.69 -9.20
CA ASN A 75 0.20 -3.55 -7.98
C ASN A 75 1.62 -4.09 -8.16
N LYS A 76 1.84 -4.95 -9.16
CA LYS A 76 3.19 -5.37 -9.59
C LYS A 76 3.87 -4.39 -10.56
N ARG A 77 3.11 -3.55 -11.29
CA ARG A 77 3.67 -2.62 -12.29
C ARG A 77 4.69 -1.64 -11.69
N PRO A 78 4.47 -1.05 -10.49
CA PRO A 78 5.47 -0.22 -9.83
C PRO A 78 6.83 -0.89 -9.69
N ALA A 79 6.87 -2.19 -9.41
CA ALA A 79 8.13 -2.90 -9.26
C ALA A 79 8.96 -2.87 -10.56
N ALA A 80 8.31 -3.06 -11.72
CA ALA A 80 8.97 -2.97 -13.01
C ALA A 80 9.37 -1.52 -13.35
N ILE A 81 8.45 -0.56 -13.16
CA ILE A 81 8.66 0.86 -13.51
C ILE A 81 9.77 1.49 -12.68
N LEU A 82 9.82 1.18 -11.38
CA LEU A 82 10.76 1.77 -10.44
C LEU A 82 12.11 1.02 -10.38
N GLY A 83 12.29 -0.02 -11.19
CA GLY A 83 13.54 -0.79 -11.26
C GLY A 83 13.77 -1.76 -10.09
N ILE A 84 12.72 -2.11 -9.34
CA ILE A 84 12.77 -3.10 -8.25
C ILE A 84 12.79 -4.53 -8.81
N GLY A 85 12.07 -4.75 -9.93
CA GLY A 85 11.96 -6.04 -10.61
C GLY A 85 10.78 -6.89 -10.10
N LEU A 86 10.08 -7.54 -11.03
CA LEU A 86 8.86 -8.31 -10.72
C LEU A 86 9.11 -9.52 -9.81
N ASN A 87 10.31 -10.11 -9.86
CA ASN A 87 10.70 -11.22 -8.99
C ASN A 87 10.82 -10.82 -7.52
N ASN A 88 10.90 -9.51 -7.24
CA ASN A 88 10.93 -8.95 -5.89
C ASN A 88 9.54 -8.44 -5.44
N CYS A 89 8.50 -8.75 -6.20
CA CYS A 89 7.11 -8.56 -5.82
C CYS A 89 6.51 -9.92 -5.44
N ILE A 90 6.47 -10.18 -4.13
CA ILE A 90 6.08 -11.48 -3.57
C ILE A 90 4.58 -11.48 -3.29
N ASP A 91 3.87 -12.45 -3.89
CA ASP A 91 2.46 -12.67 -3.61
C ASP A 91 2.30 -13.39 -2.27
N ILE A 92 1.42 -12.87 -1.42
CA ILE A 92 0.98 -13.46 -0.16
C ILE A 92 -0.27 -14.29 -0.41
N ASP A 93 -0.31 -15.48 0.15
CA ASP A 93 -1.44 -16.37 0.05
C ASP A 93 -2.66 -15.82 0.77
N VAL A 94 -3.82 -16.25 0.29
CA VAL A 94 -5.12 -15.82 0.79
C VAL A 94 -5.86 -16.99 1.43
N ASP A 95 -6.81 -16.68 2.31
CA ASP A 95 -7.79 -17.63 2.84
C ASP A 95 -8.87 -17.98 1.80
N GLU A 96 -9.81 -18.85 2.20
CA GLU A 96 -10.92 -19.28 1.34
C GLU A 96 -11.86 -18.12 0.94
N ARG A 97 -11.87 -17.05 1.74
CA ARG A 97 -12.68 -15.84 1.50
C ARG A 97 -11.93 -14.82 0.64
N GLY A 98 -10.65 -15.02 0.39
CA GLY A 98 -9.80 -14.15 -0.42
C GLY A 98 -9.04 -13.09 0.37
N HIS A 99 -9.02 -13.17 1.71
CA HIS A 99 -8.23 -12.26 2.54
C HIS A 99 -6.78 -12.72 2.62
N MET A 100 -5.84 -11.79 2.54
CA MET A 100 -4.42 -12.03 2.78
C MET A 100 -4.20 -12.69 4.15
N LYS A 101 -3.37 -13.73 4.19
CA LYS A 101 -2.97 -14.43 5.41
C LYS A 101 -1.79 -13.72 6.10
N PRO A 102 -1.97 -13.10 7.29
CA PRO A 102 -0.88 -12.40 7.97
C PRO A 102 0.29 -13.33 8.36
N GLY A 103 0.01 -14.59 8.67
CA GLY A 103 1.05 -15.58 8.95
C GLY A 103 1.95 -15.88 7.75
N ASP A 104 1.38 -15.94 6.54
CA ASP A 104 2.17 -16.12 5.32
C ASP A 104 2.96 -14.86 4.96
N LEU A 105 2.38 -13.68 5.20
CA LEU A 105 3.09 -12.39 5.09
C LEU A 105 4.34 -12.37 5.98
N GLU A 106 4.20 -12.71 7.26
CA GLU A 106 5.30 -12.74 8.20
C GLU A 106 6.39 -13.74 7.80
N LEU A 107 6.00 -14.95 7.36
CA LEU A 107 6.94 -15.96 6.88
C LEU A 107 7.77 -15.44 5.68
N LYS A 108 7.13 -14.81 4.70
CA LYS A 108 7.79 -14.28 3.50
C LYS A 108 8.68 -13.07 3.78
N ILE A 109 8.31 -12.25 4.76
CA ILE A 109 9.18 -11.17 5.27
C ILE A 109 10.46 -11.77 5.86
N LEU A 110 10.34 -12.77 6.73
CA LEU A 110 11.49 -13.42 7.36
C LEU A 110 12.40 -14.09 6.33
N GLN A 111 11.82 -14.81 5.37
CA GLN A 111 12.58 -15.42 4.26
C GLN A 111 13.37 -14.37 3.46
N SER A 112 12.72 -13.25 3.10
CA SER A 112 13.38 -12.16 2.37
C SER A 112 14.56 -11.57 3.15
N LYS A 113 14.42 -11.41 4.47
CA LYS A 113 15.52 -10.94 5.33
C LYS A 113 16.67 -11.96 5.40
N LEU A 114 16.36 -13.26 5.47
CA LEU A 114 17.38 -14.32 5.47
C LEU A 114 18.16 -14.35 4.15
N GLU A 115 17.53 -14.00 3.03
CA GLU A 115 18.18 -13.85 1.72
C GLU A 115 19.00 -12.55 1.59
N GLY A 116 19.10 -11.74 2.64
CA GLY A 116 19.81 -10.45 2.63
C GLY A 116 19.08 -9.34 1.86
N LYS A 117 17.79 -9.53 1.58
CA LYS A 117 16.94 -8.53 0.93
C LYS A 117 16.28 -7.61 1.97
N VAL A 118 15.74 -6.49 1.51
CA VAL A 118 15.10 -5.46 2.34
C VAL A 118 13.59 -5.43 2.07
N PRO A 119 12.78 -6.10 2.90
CA PRO A 119 11.34 -5.87 2.99
C PRO A 119 11.05 -4.40 3.28
N PHE A 120 10.30 -3.73 2.42
CA PHE A 120 10.05 -2.30 2.61
C PHE A 120 8.59 -1.87 2.42
N TYR A 121 7.76 -2.70 1.78
CA TYR A 121 6.41 -2.30 1.40
C TYR A 121 5.42 -3.47 1.35
N VAL A 122 4.22 -3.27 1.90
CA VAL A 122 3.09 -4.20 1.83
C VAL A 122 1.87 -3.46 1.30
N THR A 123 1.19 -4.05 0.30
CA THR A 123 -0.16 -3.63 -0.09
C THR A 123 -1.21 -4.58 0.48
N ALA A 124 -2.03 -4.09 1.40
CA ALA A 124 -3.32 -4.70 1.74
C ALA A 124 -4.39 -4.20 0.75
N THR A 125 -5.38 -5.03 0.41
CA THR A 125 -6.46 -4.64 -0.50
C THR A 125 -7.79 -4.52 0.24
N ALA A 126 -8.39 -3.35 0.19
CA ALA A 126 -9.74 -3.08 0.67
C ALA A 126 -10.71 -3.15 -0.53
N GLY A 127 -11.23 -4.36 -0.79
CA GLY A 127 -12.14 -4.63 -1.90
C GLY A 127 -11.41 -5.13 -3.14
N THR A 128 -11.12 -6.43 -3.21
CA THR A 128 -10.52 -7.05 -4.40
C THR A 128 -11.47 -6.97 -5.61
N THR A 129 -10.90 -6.86 -6.82
CA THR A 129 -11.70 -6.60 -8.03
C THR A 129 -12.65 -7.72 -8.43
N VAL A 130 -12.27 -8.98 -8.15
CA VAL A 130 -13.06 -10.15 -8.55
C VAL A 130 -14.06 -10.56 -7.46
N ARG A 131 -13.61 -10.64 -6.20
CA ARG A 131 -14.42 -11.16 -5.09
C ARG A 131 -15.00 -10.08 -4.19
N GLY A 132 -14.49 -8.84 -4.24
CA GLY A 132 -14.83 -7.82 -3.26
C GLY A 132 -14.34 -8.15 -1.86
N ALA A 133 -13.25 -8.92 -1.73
CA ALA A 133 -12.69 -9.32 -0.44
C ALA A 133 -11.94 -8.16 0.22
N PHE A 134 -11.93 -8.12 1.56
CA PHE A 134 -11.26 -7.09 2.36
C PHE A 134 -10.20 -7.73 3.24
N ASP A 135 -8.94 -7.35 3.05
CA ASP A 135 -7.85 -7.87 3.87
C ASP A 135 -7.99 -7.41 5.34
N GLU A 136 -7.52 -8.22 6.29
CA GLU A 136 -7.57 -7.90 7.72
C GLU A 136 -6.49 -6.85 8.10
N ILE A 137 -6.77 -5.57 7.83
CA ILE A 137 -5.80 -4.46 7.90
C ILE A 137 -5.12 -4.37 9.27
N ILE A 138 -5.85 -4.53 10.38
CA ILE A 138 -5.29 -4.48 11.74
C ILE A 138 -4.16 -5.51 11.89
N LYS A 139 -4.39 -6.77 11.53
CA LYS A 139 -3.41 -7.85 11.66
C LYS A 139 -2.21 -7.62 10.72
N ILE A 140 -2.46 -7.12 9.52
CA ILE A 140 -1.38 -6.79 8.57
C ILE A 140 -0.55 -5.62 9.11
N SER A 141 -1.18 -4.61 9.69
CA SER A 141 -0.51 -3.47 10.32
C SER A 141 0.38 -3.89 11.48
N GLU A 142 -0.07 -4.83 12.32
CA GLU A 142 0.76 -5.39 13.40
C GLU A 142 2.06 -6.02 12.85
N VAL A 143 1.96 -6.80 11.77
CA VAL A 143 3.13 -7.37 11.09
C VAL A 143 4.02 -6.27 10.50
N CYS A 144 3.43 -5.28 9.80
CA CYS A 144 4.18 -4.19 9.19
C CYS A 144 4.94 -3.36 10.23
N LYS A 145 4.29 -2.99 11.34
CA LYS A 145 4.88 -2.26 12.46
C LYS A 145 6.01 -3.05 13.12
N LYS A 146 5.81 -4.36 13.35
CA LYS A 146 6.84 -5.26 13.93
C LYS A 146 8.14 -5.24 13.13
N TYR A 147 8.06 -5.12 11.80
CA TYR A 147 9.23 -5.19 10.91
C TYR A 147 9.65 -3.84 10.31
N GLY A 148 8.96 -2.74 10.64
CA GLY A 148 9.25 -1.40 10.13
C GLY A 148 8.96 -1.26 8.63
N ILE A 149 7.89 -1.88 8.15
CA ILE A 149 7.52 -1.94 6.73
C ILE A 149 6.38 -0.96 6.45
N TRP A 150 6.44 -0.24 5.32
CA TRP A 150 5.38 0.66 4.88
C TRP A 150 4.11 -0.13 4.52
N LEU A 151 2.98 0.25 5.11
CA LEU A 151 1.68 -0.32 4.80
C LEU A 151 0.88 0.62 3.90
N HIS A 152 0.59 0.17 2.69
CA HIS A 152 -0.39 0.79 1.82
C HIS A 152 -1.68 -0.02 1.80
N VAL A 153 -2.82 0.65 1.82
CA VAL A 153 -4.13 0.03 1.62
C VAL A 153 -4.67 0.43 0.25
N ASP A 154 -4.71 -0.50 -0.70
CA ASP A 154 -5.37 -0.28 -1.99
C ASP A 154 -6.89 -0.32 -1.79
N ALA A 155 -7.48 0.86 -1.67
CA ALA A 155 -8.91 1.06 -1.48
C ALA A 155 -9.60 1.66 -2.70
N ALA A 156 -9.04 1.48 -3.90
CA ALA A 156 -9.59 2.05 -5.13
C ALA A 156 -11.05 1.64 -5.38
N TRP A 157 -11.42 0.42 -5.00
CA TRP A 157 -12.79 -0.09 -5.08
C TRP A 157 -13.53 0.04 -3.75
N GLY A 158 -12.98 -0.53 -2.66
CA GLY A 158 -13.67 -0.61 -1.38
C GLY A 158 -13.62 0.65 -0.53
N GLY A 159 -12.85 1.69 -0.90
CA GLY A 159 -12.69 2.90 -0.11
C GLY A 159 -14.00 3.65 0.15
N ALA A 160 -14.96 3.55 -0.77
CA ALA A 160 -16.28 4.15 -0.61
C ALA A 160 -17.04 3.65 0.64
N VAL A 161 -16.73 2.44 1.15
CA VAL A 161 -17.39 1.91 2.35
C VAL A 161 -17.07 2.72 3.61
N MET A 162 -15.98 3.50 3.62
CA MET A 162 -15.66 4.44 4.73
C MET A 162 -16.78 5.46 4.97
N MET A 163 -17.52 5.82 3.92
CA MET A 163 -18.63 6.78 4.00
C MET A 163 -19.93 6.15 4.52
N SER A 164 -19.98 4.82 4.64
CA SER A 164 -21.16 4.09 5.09
C SER A 164 -21.05 3.73 6.57
N GLN A 165 -21.97 4.22 7.40
CA GLN A 165 -22.04 3.80 8.81
C GLN A 165 -22.27 2.30 8.97
N LYS A 166 -22.96 1.67 8.00
CA LYS A 166 -23.23 0.23 8.00
C LYS A 166 -22.02 -0.60 7.62
N HIS A 167 -21.21 -0.14 6.66
CA HIS A 167 -20.16 -0.95 6.03
C HIS A 167 -18.72 -0.52 6.34
N ARG A 168 -18.50 0.62 7.00
CA ARG A 168 -17.15 1.11 7.36
C ARG A 168 -16.32 0.12 8.19
N HIS A 169 -16.95 -0.83 8.88
CA HIS A 169 -16.27 -1.87 9.65
C HIS A 169 -15.42 -2.80 8.76
N LEU A 170 -15.70 -2.89 7.45
CA LEU A 170 -14.92 -3.71 6.51
C LEU A 170 -13.50 -3.20 6.30
N VAL A 171 -13.23 -1.93 6.61
CA VAL A 171 -11.91 -1.29 6.52
C VAL A 171 -11.38 -0.89 7.88
N ALA A 172 -11.77 -1.60 8.94
CA ALA A 172 -11.24 -1.36 10.28
C ALA A 172 -9.71 -1.48 10.29
N GLY A 173 -9.02 -0.48 10.86
CA GLY A 173 -7.56 -0.39 10.89
C GLY A 173 -6.95 0.37 9.71
N ILE A 174 -7.74 0.90 8.78
CA ILE A 174 -7.24 1.71 7.65
C ILE A 174 -6.44 2.93 8.09
N GLU A 175 -6.79 3.52 9.24
CA GLU A 175 -6.08 4.62 9.88
C GLU A 175 -4.64 4.26 10.30
N MET A 176 -4.32 2.97 10.37
CA MET A 176 -2.98 2.47 10.70
C MET A 176 -2.06 2.32 9.49
N SER A 177 -2.55 2.64 8.29
CA SER A 177 -1.76 2.62 7.06
C SER A 177 -0.95 3.91 6.90
N ASP A 178 0.15 3.83 6.15
CA ASP A 178 1.01 4.97 5.82
C ASP A 178 0.55 5.69 4.54
N SER A 179 -0.23 5.00 3.69
CA SER A 179 -0.81 5.55 2.46
C SER A 179 -2.06 4.78 2.02
N LEU A 180 -2.97 5.45 1.32
CA LEU A 180 -4.21 4.90 0.75
C LEU A 180 -4.26 5.06 -0.77
#